data_AF-A0A915N909-F1
#
_entry.id   AF-A0A915N909-F1
#
_cell.length_a   1.000
_cell.length_b   1.000
_cell.length_c   1.000
_cell.angle_alpha   90.00
_cell.angle_beta   90.00
_cell.angle_gamma   90.00
#
_symmetry.space_group_name_H-M   'P 1'
#
loop_
_entity.id
_entity.type
_entity.pdbx_description
1 polymer ?
#
loop_
_entity_poly.entity_id
_entity_poly.type
_entity_poly.pdbx_seq_one_letter_code
_entity_poly.pdbx_strand_id
1 'polypeptide(L)'
;MVYQSESSDCSEQLESIGQFKDIVILKDDEQGFGINIVGGVDKQYLPGHSGIFISRVRRGEIEGISEGDRILAVNGQKLDGMTNEDVVNLLRELSGECTFTIETNAELMIERVS
;
A
#
# COMPACT_ATOMS: atom_id res chain seq x y z
N MET A 1 42.52 7.48 -34.75
CA MET A 1 42.17 7.89 -33.37
C MET A 1 41.28 6.82 -32.80
N VAL A 2 41.71 6.22 -31.70
CA VAL A 2 41.13 5.05 -31.04
C VAL A 2 40.51 5.50 -29.70
N TYR A 3 39.28 5.03 -29.43
CA TYR A 3 38.50 4.98 -28.15
C TYR A 3 38.19 6.34 -27.46
N GLN A 4 37.07 6.59 -26.77
CA GLN A 4 35.93 5.83 -26.22
C GLN A 4 34.87 6.93 -25.86
N SER A 5 33.56 6.66 -25.82
CA SER A 5 32.92 6.29 -24.55
C SER A 5 31.62 5.51 -24.74
N GLU A 6 31.54 4.42 -24.01
CA GLU A 6 30.36 3.61 -23.74
C GLU A 6 29.48 4.27 -22.68
N SER A 7 28.16 4.14 -22.87
CA SER A 7 27.10 3.95 -21.86
C SER A 7 25.80 4.05 -22.68
N SER A 8 25.04 2.98 -22.97
CA SER A 8 24.68 1.85 -22.11
C SER A 8 24.32 2.36 -20.72
N ASP A 9 23.20 3.07 -20.61
CA ASP A 9 22.12 2.80 -19.66
C ASP A 9 21.08 3.91 -19.84
N CYS A 10 20.08 3.67 -20.69
CA CYS A 10 18.91 4.54 -20.78
C CYS A 10 18.11 4.41 -19.48
N SER A 11 18.49 5.21 -18.49
CA SER A 11 17.57 5.79 -17.49
C SER A 11 16.41 4.89 -17.04
N GLU A 12 16.70 3.71 -16.47
CA GLU A 12 15.79 3.14 -15.47
C GLU A 12 16.03 3.91 -14.17
N GLN A 13 15.46 5.10 -14.20
CA GLN A 13 15.74 6.22 -13.33
C GLN A 13 15.15 5.96 -11.95
N LEU A 14 16.04 5.79 -10.96
CA LEU A 14 15.76 5.74 -9.53
C LEU A 14 15.08 4.46 -9.04
N GLU A 15 15.87 3.64 -8.33
CA GLU A 15 15.39 2.61 -7.41
C GLU A 15 14.18 3.16 -6.63
N SER A 16 13.01 2.60 -6.89
CA SER A 16 11.73 3.21 -6.57
C SER A 16 11.42 3.22 -5.08
N ILE A 17 11.90 4.26 -4.41
CA ILE A 17 11.43 4.70 -3.11
C ILE A 17 9.99 5.24 -3.27
N GLY A 18 9.00 4.49 -2.79
CA GLY A 18 7.57 4.89 -2.80
C GLY A 18 6.82 4.58 -4.09
N GLN A 19 6.81 3.33 -4.52
CA GLN A 19 6.05 2.92 -5.71
C GLN A 19 4.57 2.77 -5.37
N PHE A 20 3.70 3.48 -6.10
CA PHE A 20 2.26 3.27 -6.04
C PHE A 20 1.86 2.13 -6.96
N LYS A 21 1.04 1.22 -6.46
CA LYS A 21 0.54 0.07 -7.21
C LYS A 21 -0.94 -0.11 -6.96
N ASP A 22 -1.70 -0.28 -8.03
CA ASP A 22 -3.08 -0.73 -7.95
C ASP A 22 -3.10 -2.26 -8.02
N ILE A 23 -3.73 -2.88 -7.03
CA ILE A 23 -3.93 -4.33 -6.99
C ILE A 23 -5.42 -4.63 -6.89
N VAL A 24 -5.86 -5.66 -7.61
CA VAL A 24 -7.23 -6.15 -7.51
C VAL A 24 -7.23 -7.32 -6.54
N ILE A 25 -8.03 -7.21 -5.47
CA ILE A 25 -8.24 -8.27 -4.48
C ILE A 25 -9.70 -8.69 -4.56
N LEU A 26 -9.92 -10.00 -4.74
CA LEU A 26 -11.24 -10.59 -4.59
C LEU A 26 -11.55 -10.78 -3.11
N LYS A 27 -12.68 -10.24 -2.65
CA LYS A 27 -13.15 -10.48 -1.28
C LYS A 27 -13.70 -11.91 -1.18
N ASP A 28 -13.15 -12.67 -0.25
CA ASP A 28 -13.67 -13.98 0.15
C ASP A 28 -14.82 -13.80 1.17
N ASP A 29 -15.87 -14.61 1.05
CA ASP A 29 -17.06 -14.51 1.91
C ASP A 29 -16.79 -14.93 3.37
N GLU A 30 -15.84 -15.83 3.60
CA GLU A 30 -15.48 -16.32 4.94
C GLU A 30 -14.30 -15.55 5.55
N GLN A 31 -13.36 -15.11 4.71
CA GLN A 31 -12.07 -14.57 5.13
C GLN A 31 -11.88 -13.08 4.82
N GLY A 32 -12.78 -12.46 4.06
CA GLY A 32 -12.66 -11.08 3.62
C GLY A 32 -11.52 -10.91 2.61
N PHE A 33 -10.75 -9.83 2.76
CA PHE A 33 -9.64 -9.53 1.85
C PHE A 33 -8.32 -10.20 2.25
N GLY A 34 -8.26 -11.03 3.30
CA GLY A 34 -7.00 -11.68 3.70
C GLY A 34 -5.89 -10.73 4.17
N ILE A 35 -6.22 -9.46 4.47
CA ILE A 35 -5.29 -8.45 5.02
C ILE A 35 -5.76 -7.94 6.38
N ASN A 36 -4.80 -7.63 7.24
CA ASN A 36 -5.03 -6.86 8.44
C ASN A 36 -4.53 -5.44 8.25
N ILE A 37 -5.35 -4.48 8.69
CA ILE A 37 -5.02 -3.07 8.62
C ILE A 37 -4.83 -2.48 10.03
N VAL A 38 -3.96 -1.49 10.11
CA VAL A 38 -3.72 -0.63 11.28
C VAL A 38 -3.63 0.81 10.82
N GLY A 39 -3.63 1.76 11.74
CA GLY A 39 -3.62 3.17 11.39
C GLY A 39 -5.02 3.77 11.28
N GLY A 40 -5.07 5.03 10.89
CA GLY A 40 -6.28 5.87 10.89
C GLY A 40 -6.02 7.20 11.58
N VAL A 41 -6.88 8.18 11.33
CA VAL A 41 -6.75 9.51 11.97
C VAL A 41 -6.94 9.47 13.48
N ASP A 42 -7.73 8.51 13.97
CA ASP A 42 -7.99 8.24 15.39
C ASP A 42 -6.90 7.39 16.04
N LYS A 43 -6.23 6.53 15.26
CA LYS A 43 -5.19 5.60 15.73
C LYS A 43 -3.97 5.71 14.83
N GLN A 44 -3.10 6.66 15.15
CA GLN A 44 -1.83 6.83 14.45
C GLN A 44 -0.96 5.60 14.66
N TYR A 45 -0.69 4.87 13.57
CA TYR A 45 0.26 3.76 13.58
C TYR A 45 1.71 4.27 13.61
N LEU A 46 1.97 5.34 12.85
CA LEU A 46 3.25 6.05 12.82
C LEU A 46 3.09 7.47 13.36
N PRO A 47 4.08 8.00 14.11
CA PRO A 47 3.98 9.32 14.73
C PRO A 47 3.81 10.40 13.66
N GLY A 48 2.71 11.16 13.73
CA GLY A 48 2.41 12.22 12.76
C GLY A 48 1.79 11.75 11.46
N HIS A 49 1.47 10.46 11.32
CA HIS A 49 0.85 9.90 10.12
C HIS A 49 -0.47 9.19 10.44
N SER A 50 -1.54 9.67 9.81
CA SER A 50 -2.91 9.12 9.91
C SER A 50 -3.26 8.13 8.80
N GLY A 51 -2.25 7.57 8.12
CA GLY A 51 -2.45 6.62 7.04
C GLY A 51 -2.97 5.26 7.52
N ILE A 52 -3.53 4.48 6.59
CA ILE A 52 -3.90 3.08 6.81
C ILE A 52 -2.78 2.21 6.29
N PHE A 53 -2.24 1.35 7.15
CA PHE A 53 -1.11 0.47 6.85
C PHE A 53 -1.53 -0.99 6.95
N ILE A 54 -0.91 -1.83 6.14
CA ILE A 54 -1.09 -3.27 6.19
C ILE A 54 -0.16 -3.82 7.26
N SER A 55 -0.72 -4.32 8.35
CA SER A 55 0.05 -4.95 9.42
C SER A 55 0.31 -6.43 9.17
N ARG A 56 -0.53 -7.08 8.36
CA ARG A 56 -0.40 -8.50 8.03
C ARG A 56 -1.05 -8.83 6.70
N VAL A 57 -0.38 -9.65 5.90
CA VAL A 57 -0.96 -10.26 4.69
C VAL A 57 -1.03 -11.77 4.89
N ARG A 58 -2.20 -12.38 4.64
CA ARG A 58 -2.32 -13.83 4.66
C ARG A 58 -1.60 -14.41 3.44
N ARG A 59 -0.51 -15.13 3.70
CA ARG A 59 0.35 -15.72 2.65
C ARG A 59 -0.48 -16.58 1.68
N GLY A 60 -0.37 -16.26 0.40
CA GLY A 60 -0.91 -17.07 -0.71
C GLY A 60 -2.18 -16.53 -1.36
N GLU A 61 -2.83 -15.51 -0.80
CA GLU A 61 -4.07 -14.96 -1.37
C GLU A 61 -3.85 -13.67 -2.18
N ILE A 62 -2.77 -12.91 -1.92
CA ILE A 62 -2.53 -11.62 -2.59
C ILE A 62 -1.07 -11.47 -2.97
N GLU A 63 -0.81 -11.29 -4.26
CA GLU A 63 0.54 -11.10 -4.80
C GLU A 63 0.89 -9.60 -4.95
N GLY A 64 2.05 -9.24 -4.39
CA GLY A 64 2.65 -7.92 -4.55
C GLY A 64 2.04 -6.82 -3.67
N ILE A 65 1.58 -7.22 -2.48
CA ILE A 65 1.55 -6.39 -1.27
C ILE A 65 2.28 -7.11 -0.15
N SER A 66 2.82 -6.35 0.79
CA SER A 66 3.53 -6.84 1.96
C SER A 66 3.14 -6.07 3.22
N GLU A 67 3.57 -6.58 4.37
CA GLU A 67 3.46 -5.87 5.64
C GLU A 67 4.29 -4.57 5.56
N GLY A 68 3.75 -3.47 6.08
CA GLY A 68 4.35 -2.13 6.03
C GLY A 68 3.98 -1.30 4.79
N ASP A 69 3.21 -1.87 3.87
CA ASP A 69 2.61 -1.12 2.77
C ASP A 69 1.43 -0.26 3.26
N ARG A 70 1.20 0.89 2.63
CA ARG A 70 0.11 1.80 2.98
C ARG A 70 -1.01 1.75 1.96
N ILE A 71 -2.25 1.65 2.43
CA ILE A 71 -3.44 1.74 1.59
C ILE A 71 -3.84 3.21 1.48
N LEU A 72 -3.87 3.72 0.24
CA LEU A 72 -4.26 5.10 -0.06
C LEU A 72 -5.74 5.20 -0.44
N ALA A 73 -6.24 4.23 -1.21
CA ALA A 73 -7.60 4.21 -1.71
C ALA A 73 -8.10 2.79 -1.96
N VAL A 74 -9.42 2.63 -1.92
CA VAL A 74 -10.11 1.39 -2.29
C VAL A 74 -11.26 1.71 -3.21
N ASN A 75 -11.33 1.05 -4.38
CA ASN A 75 -12.27 1.33 -5.46
C ASN A 75 -12.33 2.83 -5.84
N GLY A 76 -11.19 3.51 -5.80
CA GLY A 76 -11.08 4.95 -6.07
C GLY A 76 -11.49 5.87 -4.92
N GLN A 77 -12.01 5.34 -3.81
CA GLN A 77 -12.27 6.11 -2.59
C GLN A 77 -11.02 6.24 -1.74
N LYS A 78 -10.55 7.47 -1.53
CA LYS A 78 -9.38 7.76 -0.68
C LYS A 78 -9.70 7.49 0.79
N LEU A 79 -8.74 6.88 1.48
CA LEU A 79 -8.82 6.57 2.91
C LEU A 79 -8.19 7.66 3.79
N ASP A 80 -7.61 8.68 3.18
CA ASP A 80 -6.95 9.77 3.91
C ASP A 80 -7.95 10.54 4.78
N GLY A 81 -7.63 10.68 6.07
CA GLY A 81 -8.51 11.32 7.05
C GLY A 81 -9.66 10.46 7.57
N MET A 82 -9.77 9.19 7.17
CA MET A 82 -10.75 8.25 7.73
C MET A 82 -10.25 7.66 9.06
N THR A 83 -11.18 7.31 9.95
CA THR A 83 -10.84 6.55 11.16
C THR A 83 -10.59 5.08 10.83
N ASN A 84 -9.88 4.38 11.72
CA ASN A 84 -9.68 2.95 11.59
C ASN A 84 -11.02 2.20 11.43
N GLU A 85 -12.03 2.60 12.22
CA GLU A 85 -13.35 2.00 12.18
C GLU A 85 -14.08 2.27 10.86
N ASP A 86 -14.02 3.51 10.35
CA ASP A 86 -14.63 3.87 9.06
C ASP A 86 -14.06 3.03 7.91
N VAL A 87 -12.74 2.83 7.91
CA VAL A 87 -12.07 2.03 6.88
C VAL A 87 -12.45 0.56 7.00
N VAL A 88 -12.50 0.02 8.22
CA VAL A 88 -12.97 -1.36 8.43
C VAL A 88 -14.41 -1.53 7.95
N ASN A 89 -15.29 -0.56 8.23
CA ASN A 89 -16.67 -0.59 7.77
C ASN A 89 -16.77 -0.50 6.24
N LEU A 90 -15.99 0.38 5.61
CA LEU A 90 -15.88 0.46 4.16
C LEU A 90 -15.48 -0.90 3.56
N LEU A 91 -14.41 -1.52 4.05
CA LEU A 91 -13.96 -2.85 3.59
C LEU A 91 -15.02 -3.95 3.82
N ARG A 92 -15.83 -3.84 4.87
CA ARG A 92 -16.95 -4.77 5.13
C ARG A 92 -18.10 -4.59 4.15
N GLU A 93 -18.40 -3.37 3.73
CA GLU A 93 -19.46 -3.06 2.76
C GLU A 93 -19.10 -3.47 1.34
N LEU A 94 -17.81 -3.46 1.01
CA LEU A 94 -17.31 -3.92 -0.29
C LEU A 94 -17.61 -5.42 -0.52
N SER A 95 -17.79 -5.82 -1.78
CA SER A 95 -18.08 -7.20 -2.16
C SER A 95 -17.48 -7.51 -3.53
N GLY A 96 -17.05 -8.75 -3.75
CA GLY A 96 -16.43 -9.15 -5.02
C GLY A 96 -15.04 -8.56 -5.21
N GLU A 97 -14.69 -8.22 -6.46
CA GLU A 97 -13.37 -7.69 -6.81
C GLU A 97 -13.26 -6.20 -6.44
N CYS A 98 -12.25 -5.87 -5.65
CA CYS A 98 -11.98 -4.50 -5.23
C CYS A 98 -10.55 -4.10 -5.60
N THR A 99 -10.38 -2.88 -6.10
CA THR A 99 -9.08 -2.32 -6.45
C THR A 99 -8.52 -1.52 -5.29
N PHE A 100 -7.35 -1.88 -4.80
CA PHE A 100 -6.65 -1.18 -3.74
C PHE A 100 -5.44 -0.46 -4.32
N THR A 101 -5.36 0.85 -4.06
CA THR A 101 -4.19 1.65 -4.38
C THR A 101 -3.25 1.64 -3.19
N ILE A 102 -2.09 1.03 -3.37
CA ILE A 102 -1.10 0.75 -2.33
C ILE A 102 0.17 1.55 -2.59
N GLU A 103 0.74 2.12 -1.54
CA GLU A 103 2.08 2.69 -1.52
C GLU A 103 3.04 1.70 -0.87
N THR A 104 3.97 1.19 -1.66
CA THR A 104 4.95 0.18 -1.21
C THR A 104 6.05 0.78 -0.35
N ASN A 105 6.44 0.07 0.71
CA ASN A 105 7.49 0.49 1.66
C ASN A 105 7.20 1.85 2.33
N ALA A 106 5.92 2.22 2.49
CA ALA A 106 5.53 3.50 3.06
C ALA A 106 6.02 3.67 4.51
N GLU A 107 5.93 2.62 5.32
CA GLU A 107 6.42 2.62 6.70
C GLU A 107 7.92 2.95 6.78
N LEU A 108 8.74 2.26 5.97
CA LEU A 108 10.19 2.47 5.92
C LEU A 108 10.58 3.87 5.39
N MET A 109 9.78 4.43 4.48
CA MET A 109 10.01 5.78 3.95
C MET A 109 9.78 6.84 5.02
N ILE A 110 8.72 6.70 5.82
CA ILE A 110 8.39 7.63 6.88
C ILE A 110 9.49 7.64 7.95
N GLU A 111 9.95 6.46 8.39
CA GLU A 111 10.99 6.36 9.41
C GLU A 111 12.36 6.90 8.95
N ARG A 112 12.66 6.88 7.65
CA ARG A 112 13.93 7.41 7.11
C ARG A 112 13.97 8.93 6.99
N VAL A 113 12.82 9.61 7.06
CA VAL A 113 12.68 11.06 6.89
C VAL A 113 12.28 11.77 8.20
N SER A 114 12.05 11.00 9.28
CA SER A 114 11.66 11.49 10.61
C SER A 114 12.83 11.87 11.51
#